data_AF-M4B587-F1
#
_entry.id   AF-M4B587-F1
#
_cell.length_a   1.000
_cell.length_b   1.000
_cell.length_c   1.000
_cell.angle_alpha   90.00
_cell.angle_beta   90.00
_cell.angle_gamma   90.00
#
_symmetry.space_group_name_H-M   'P 1'
#
loop_
_entity.id
_entity.type
_entity.pdbx_description
1 polymer ?
#
loop_
_entity_poly.entity_id
_entity_poly.type
_entity_poly.pdbx_seq_one_letter_code
_entity_poly.pdbx_strand_id
1 'polypeptide(L)' 'MVDEMREAAGLSYARKEMIRCGLSLDVSGRWHKNQLSPELQQIISKYRRHFEGVPVPIPGADIMPQ' A
#
# COMPACT_ATOMS: atom_id res chain seq x y z
N MET A 1 31.40 -2.75 5.20
CA MET A 1 30.75 -1.86 6.19
C MET A 1 29.63 -1.12 5.46
N VAL A 2 28.49 -1.80 5.26
CA VAL A 2 27.34 -1.29 4.47
C VAL A 2 26.10 -1.02 5.33
N ASP A 3 26.18 -1.36 6.63
CA ASP A 3 25.06 -1.30 7.57
C ASP A 3 24.95 0.04 8.32
N GLU A 4 26.04 0.78 8.47
CA GLU A 4 26.05 1.97 9.33
C GLU A 4 25.33 3.18 8.71
N MET A 5 25.30 3.29 7.38
CA MET A 5 24.62 4.42 6.71
C MET A 5 23.09 4.27 6.65
N ARG A 6 22.53 3.09 6.92
CA ARG A 6 21.06 2.84 6.85
C ARG A 6 20.38 2.80 8.21
N GLU A 7 21.12 2.93 9.30
CA GLU A 7 20.61 3.08 10.67
C GLU A 7 20.12 4.52 10.93
N ALA A 8 20.53 5.50 10.12
CA ALA A 8 20.20 6.92 10.27
C ALA A 8 18.69 7.26 10.17
N ALA A 9 17.84 6.31 9.77
CA ALA A 9 16.38 6.48 9.68
C ALA A 9 15.60 5.74 10.79
N GLY A 10 16.27 5.14 11.79
CA GLY A 10 15.60 4.35 12.83
C GLY A 10 14.84 3.13 12.29
N LEU A 11 15.26 2.61 11.12
CA LEU A 11 14.61 1.50 10.44
C LEU A 11 15.44 0.23 10.63
N SER A 12 15.02 -0.61 11.58
CA SER A 12 15.64 -1.91 11.80
C SER A 12 15.60 -2.76 10.51
N TYR A 13 16.54 -3.70 10.38
CA TYR A 13 16.56 -4.66 9.27
C TYR A 13 15.21 -5.38 9.13
N ALA A 14 14.64 -5.82 10.24
CA ALA A 14 13.32 -6.45 10.26
C ALA A 14 12.23 -5.56 9.65
N ARG A 15 12.20 -4.26 10.00
CA ARG A 15 11.22 -3.32 9.43
C ARG A 15 11.44 -3.12 7.93
N LYS A 16 12.69 -3.07 7.46
CA LYS A 16 13.02 -3.00 6.03
C LYS A 16 12.48 -4.22 5.27
N GLU A 17 12.65 -5.41 5.82
CA GLU A 17 12.12 -6.64 5.20
C GLU A 17 10.59 -6.71 5.28
N MET A 18 9.97 -6.28 6.38
CA MET A 18 8.51 -6.18 6.48
C MET A 18 7.92 -5.22 5.44
N ILE A 19 8.58 -4.08 5.17
CA ILE A 19 8.20 -3.15 4.10
C ILE A 19 8.36 -3.83 2.74
N ARG A 20 9.44 -4.57 2.49
CA ARG A 20 9.67 -5.28 1.21
C ARG A 20 8.67 -6.39 0.93
N CYS A 21 8.25 -7.11 1.97
CA CYS A 21 7.32 -8.23 1.85
C CYS A 21 5.85 -7.81 1.89
N GLY A 22 5.58 -6.51 1.98
CA GLY A 22 4.22 -6.02 2.03
C GLY A 22 3.50 -6.36 3.34
N LEU A 23 4.24 -6.32 4.45
CA LEU A 23 3.74 -6.48 5.82
C LEU A 23 3.81 -5.19 6.67
N SER A 24 4.38 -4.09 6.17
CA SER A 24 4.45 -2.80 6.87
C SER A 24 4.40 -1.60 5.92
N LEU A 25 3.93 -0.46 6.44
CA LEU A 25 3.95 0.83 5.75
C LEU A 25 5.39 1.26 5.48
N ASP A 26 5.63 1.85 4.31
CA ASP A 26 6.93 2.43 3.98
C ASP A 26 7.29 3.60 4.92
N VAL A 27 8.51 4.12 4.83
CA VAL A 27 9.01 5.26 5.63
C VAL A 27 8.12 6.51 5.53
N SER A 28 7.36 6.64 4.43
CA SER A 28 6.39 7.71 4.19
C SER A 28 4.99 7.43 4.75
N GLY A 29 4.79 6.31 5.46
CA GLY A 29 3.50 5.90 6.01
C GLY A 29 2.50 5.41 4.96
N ARG A 30 2.97 5.01 3.77
CA ARG A 30 2.12 4.60 2.64
C ARG A 30 2.35 3.15 2.24
N TRP A 31 1.28 2.54 1.73
CA TRP A 31 1.29 1.23 1.09
C TRP A 31 1.57 1.38 -0.41
N HIS A 32 2.52 0.62 -0.94
CA HIS A 32 2.88 0.58 -2.35
C HIS A 32 2.70 -0.84 -2.91
N LYS A 33 2.12 -0.95 -4.11
CA LYS A 33 1.90 -2.24 -4.79
C LYS A 33 3.20 -3.00 -5.04
N ASN A 34 4.30 -2.28 -5.21
CA ASN A 34 5.63 -2.83 -5.47
C ASN A 34 6.21 -3.60 -4.27
N GLN A 35 5.60 -3.47 -3.08
CA GLN A 35 5.94 -4.24 -1.88
C GLN A 35 5.30 -5.64 -1.89
N LEU A 36 4.38 -5.93 -2.80
CA LEU A 36 3.73 -7.23 -2.90
C LEU A 36 4.52 -8.16 -3.80
N SER A 37 4.36 -9.47 -3.61
CA SER A 37 4.95 -10.45 -4.53
C SER A 37 4.42 -10.26 -5.96
N PRO A 38 5.17 -10.66 -7.00
CA PRO A 38 4.73 -10.53 -8.39
C PRO A 38 3.36 -11.16 -8.67
N GLU A 39 3.05 -12.28 -8.03
CA GLU A 39 1.77 -12.99 -8.16
C GLU A 39 0.60 -12.15 -7.63
N LEU A 40 0.79 -11.52 -6.46
CA LEU A 40 -0.21 -10.62 -5.89
C LEU A 40 -0.39 -9.35 -6.73
N GLN A 41 0.70 -8.82 -7.30
CA GLN A 41 0.61 -7.69 -8.23
C GLN A 41 -0.19 -8.04 -9.49
N GLN A 42 -0.06 -9.27 -10.01
CA GLN A 42 -0.86 -9.76 -11.13
C GLN A 42 -2.34 -9.90 -10.77
N ILE A 43 -2.66 -10.44 -9.59
CA ILE A 43 -4.04 -10.53 -9.10
C ILE A 43 -4.66 -9.14 -8.97
N ILE A 44 -3.94 -8.16 -8.40
CA ILE A 44 -4.39 -6.77 -8.32
C ILE A 44 -4.62 -6.17 -9.70
N SER A 45 -3.72 -6.46 -10.65
CA SER A 45 -3.87 -5.97 -12.03
C SER A 45 -5.13 -6.55 -12.70
N LYS A 46 -5.41 -7.84 -12.48
CA LYS A 46 -6.60 -8.53 -13.01
C LYS A 46 -7.90 -8.03 -12.36
N TYR A 47 -7.88 -7.74 -11.06
CA TYR A 47 -9.05 -7.36 -10.27
C TYR A 47 -8.96 -5.92 -9.74
N ARG A 48 -8.47 -5.01 -10.57
CA ARG A 48 -8.15 -3.63 -10.15
C ARG A 48 -9.35 -2.89 -9.56
N ARG A 49 -10.54 -3.10 -10.13
CA ARG A 49 -11.80 -2.50 -9.65
C ARG A 49 -12.15 -2.91 -8.22
N HIS A 50 -11.82 -4.14 -7.82
CA HIS A 50 -12.02 -4.60 -6.44
C HIS A 50 -10.95 -4.05 -5.50
N PHE A 51 -9.72 -3.90 -6.00
CA PHE A 51 -8.62 -3.34 -5.22
C PHE A 51 -8.78 -1.85 -4.92
N GLU A 52 -9.23 -1.04 -5.89
CA GLU A 52 -9.45 0.39 -5.71
C GLU A 52 -10.71 0.70 -4.87
N GLY A 53 -11.54 -0.32 -4.65
CA GLY A 53 -12.85 -0.16 -4.02
C GLY A 53 -13.84 0.53 -4.97
N VAL A 54 -15.13 0.34 -4.69
CA VAL A 54 -16.18 1.14 -5.32
C VAL A 54 -16.59 2.20 -4.30
N PRO A 55 -16.69 3.49 -4.69
CA PRO A 55 -17.25 4.49 -3.80
C PRO A 55 -18.65 4.06 -3.37
N VAL A 56 -18.86 3.97 -2.05
CA VAL A 56 -20.19 3.70 -1.50
C VAL A 56 -21.00 4.98 -1.67
N PRO A 57 -22.17 4.95 -2.34
CA PRO A 57 -23.05 6.10 -2.42
C PRO A 57 -23.40 6.56 -1.01
N ILE A 58 -23.25 7.85 -0.73
CA ILE A 58 -23.71 8.43 0.53
C ILE A 58 -25.25 8.35 0.49
N PRO A 59 -25.90 7.65 1.43
CA PRO A 59 -27.35 7.61 1.46
C PRO A 59 -27.90 9.04 1.59
N GLY A 60 -28.55 9.55 0.54
CA GLY A 60 -29.22 10.86 0.56
C GLY A 60 -28.70 11.94 -0.39
N ALA A 61 -27.71 11.67 -1.25
CA ALA A 61 -27.21 12.68 -2.21
C ALA A 61 -28.05 12.84 -3.50
N ASP A 62 -29.08 12.01 -3.72
CA ASP A 62 -29.89 11.98 -4.94
C ASP A 62 -31.14 12.89 -4.93
N ILE A 63 -31.24 13.85 -3.99
CA ILE A 63 -32.40 14.76 -3.91
C ILE A 63 -31.98 16.23 -4.03
N MET A 64 -31.52 16.64 -5.21
CA MET A 64 -31.76 18.00 -5.72
C MET A 64 -31.84 17.97 -7.25
N PRO A 65 -33.05 17.93 -7.84
CA PRO A 65 -33.22 18.43 -9.20
C PRO A 65 -33.06 19.96 -9.20
N GLN A 66 -32.25 20.46 -10.13
CA GLN A 66 -32.28 21.87 -10.55
C GLN A 66 -33.51 22.11 -11.44
#